data_AF-A0A388PEB3-F1
#
_entry.id   AF-A0A388PEB3-F1
#
_cell.length_a   1.000
_cell.length_b   1.000
_cell.length_c   1.000
_cell.angle_alpha   90.00
_cell.angle_beta   90.00
_cell.angle_gamma   90.00
#
_symmetry.space_group_name_H-M   'P 1'
#
loop_
_entity.id
_entity.type
_entity.pdbx_description
1 polymer ?
#
loop_
_entity_poly.entity_id
_entity_poly.type
_entity_poly.pdbx_seq_one_letter_code
_entity_poly.pdbx_strand_id
1 'polypeptide(L)'
;MSILNEWNSLQTRRRFLGQGANALGAAALTSLLGRSLAHAAPGAMSTQHLPKAKRVIYLHMVGGPAQMDLFDYKPEMQAMFDKDLRPASAMVNA
;
A
#
# COMPACT_ATOMS: atom_id res chain seq x y z
N MET A 1 34.59 -26.96 -25.73
CA MET A 1 33.95 -26.45 -24.50
C MET A 1 33.20 -27.60 -23.85
N SER A 2 33.35 -27.83 -22.54
CA SER A 2 32.74 -28.97 -21.84
C SER A 2 31.24 -28.75 -21.61
N ILE A 3 30.41 -29.74 -21.95
CA ILE A 3 28.95 -29.73 -21.77
C ILE A 3 28.52 -29.53 -20.31
N LEU A 4 29.34 -29.98 -19.36
CA LEU A 4 29.08 -29.88 -17.93
C LEU A 4 29.23 -28.43 -17.44
N ASN A 5 30.16 -27.68 -18.03
CA ASN A 5 30.37 -26.27 -17.73
C ASN A 5 29.22 -25.42 -18.29
N GLU A 6 28.74 -25.78 -19.47
CA GLU A 6 27.58 -25.14 -20.10
C GLU A 6 26.31 -25.34 -19.26
N TRP A 7 26.06 -26.57 -18.82
CA TRP A 7 24.96 -26.88 -17.88
C TRP A 7 25.05 -26.08 -16.59
N ASN A 8 26.22 -26.06 -15.94
CA ASN A 8 26.42 -25.26 -14.72
C ASN A 8 26.18 -23.77 -14.96
N SER A 9 26.58 -23.23 -16.12
CA SER A 9 26.36 -21.83 -16.45
C SER A 9 24.88 -21.48 -16.61
N LEU A 10 24.07 -22.39 -17.17
CA LEU A 10 22.63 -22.26 -17.34
C LEU A 10 21.87 -22.36 -16.01
N GLN A 11 22.39 -23.11 -15.04
CA GLN A 11 21.81 -23.25 -13.69
C GLN A 11 22.01 -22.01 -12.80
N THR A 12 22.85 -21.04 -13.20
CA THR A 12 23.04 -19.84 -12.37
C THR A 12 21.79 -18.95 -12.39
N ARG A 13 21.28 -18.59 -11.21
CA ARG A 13 20.09 -17.72 -11.03
C ARG A 13 20.16 -16.45 -11.87
N ARG A 14 21.35 -15.84 -11.98
CA ARG A 14 21.59 -14.62 -12.76
C ARG A 14 21.37 -14.83 -14.26
N ARG A 15 21.83 -15.95 -14.83
CA ARG A 15 21.61 -16.29 -16.25
C ARG A 15 20.16 -16.67 -16.51
N PHE A 16 19.53 -17.41 -15.60
CA PHE A 16 18.12 -17.79 -15.71
C PHE A 16 17.20 -16.55 -15.69
N LEU A 17 17.35 -15.69 -14.68
CA LEU A 17 16.56 -14.46 -14.56
C LEU A 17 16.90 -13.44 -15.65
N GLY A 18 18.17 -13.34 -16.05
CA GLY A 18 18.59 -12.46 -17.15
C GLY A 18 17.98 -12.85 -18.49
N GLN A 19 17.88 -14.16 -18.79
CA GLN A 19 17.24 -14.65 -20.01
C GLN A 19 15.71 -14.49 -19.97
N GLY A 20 15.09 -14.66 -18.79
CA GLY A 20 13.63 -14.53 -18.62
C GLY A 20 13.11 -13.10 -18.45
N ALA A 21 13.98 -12.11 -18.20
CA ALA A 21 13.59 -10.72 -17.92
C ALA A 21 12.75 -10.09 -19.05
N ASN A 22 13.10 -10.37 -20.31
CA ASN A 22 12.37 -9.86 -21.47
C ASN A 22 10.95 -10.43 -21.56
N ALA A 23 10.74 -11.70 -21.19
CA ALA A 23 9.42 -12.33 -21.21
C ALA A 23 8.50 -11.74 -20.13
N LEU A 24 9.03 -11.50 -18.92
CA LEU A 24 8.31 -10.81 -17.84
C LEU A 24 7.97 -9.36 -18.23
N GLY A 25 8.91 -8.65 -18.85
CA GLY A 25 8.69 -7.30 -19.36
C GLY A 25 7.61 -7.25 -20.44
N ALA A 26 7.63 -8.19 -21.39
CA ALA A 26 6.61 -8.29 -22.43
C ALA A 26 5.22 -8.62 -21.85
N ALA A 27 5.14 -9.49 -20.86
CA ALA A 27 3.88 -9.80 -20.16
C ALA A 27 3.34 -8.56 -19.41
N ALA A 28 4.21 -7.83 -18.71
CA ALA A 28 3.84 -6.59 -18.02
C ALA A 28 3.37 -5.50 -19.00
N LEU A 29 4.09 -5.32 -20.12
CA LEU A 29 3.72 -4.38 -21.16
C LEU A 29 2.37 -4.75 -21.81
N THR A 30 2.16 -6.04 -22.08
CA THR A 30 0.88 -6.54 -22.62
C THR A 30 -0.26 -6.35 -21.62
N SER A 31 -0.02 -6.51 -20.31
CA SER A 31 -1.02 -6.21 -19.28
C SER A 31 -1.42 -4.73 -19.27
N LEU A 32 -0.42 -3.84 -19.42
CA LEU A 32 -0.64 -2.39 -19.41
C LEU A 32 -1.30 -1.88 -20.69
N LEU A 33 -0.79 -2.29 -21.86
CA LEU A 33 -1.34 -1.94 -23.17
C LEU A 33 -2.64 -2.69 -23.47
N GLY A 34 -2.77 -3.94 -23.08
CA GLY A 34 -4.01 -4.71 -23.23
C GLY A 34 -5.15 -4.05 -22.49
N ARG A 35 -4.88 -3.45 -21.31
CA ARG A 35 -5.87 -2.64 -20.61
C ARG A 35 -6.20 -1.35 -21.38
N SER A 36 -5.22 -0.59 -21.88
CA SER A 36 -5.51 0.64 -22.62
C SER A 36 -6.24 0.39 -23.94
N LEU A 37 -5.86 -0.66 -24.69
CA LEU A 37 -6.49 -1.07 -25.94
C LEU A 37 -7.90 -1.64 -25.72
N ALA A 38 -8.14 -2.37 -24.63
CA ALA A 38 -9.48 -2.83 -24.26
C ALA A 38 -10.42 -1.67 -23.89
N HIS A 39 -9.91 -0.57 -23.31
CA HIS A 39 -10.70 0.64 -23.03
C HIS A 39 -10.94 1.51 -24.27
N ALA A 40 -10.20 1.29 -25.36
CA ALA A 40 -10.38 2.00 -26.63
C ALA A 40 -11.48 1.38 -27.52
N ALA A 41 -12.03 0.21 -27.15
CA ALA A 41 -13.16 -0.39 -27.86
C ALA A 41 -14.43 0.45 -27.61
N PRO A 42 -15.12 0.93 -28.66
CA PRO A 42 -16.39 1.63 -28.51
C PRO A 42 -17.43 0.64 -27.93
N GLY A 43 -17.83 0.89 -26.68
CA GLY A 43 -18.69 0.00 -25.89
C GLY A 43 -18.07 -0.53 -24.59
N ALA A 44 -16.77 -0.31 -24.36
CA ALA A 44 -16.07 -0.72 -23.13
C ALA A 44 -16.05 0.37 -22.04
N MET A 45 -17.19 0.99 -21.76
CA MET A 45 -17.46 1.72 -20.51
C MET A 45 -18.90 1.33 -20.13
N SER A 46 -19.23 0.86 -18.93
CA SER A 46 -18.80 1.34 -17.64
C SER A 46 -19.29 0.34 -16.58
N THR A 47 -18.39 -0.36 -15.90
CA THR A 47 -18.70 -0.93 -14.57
C THR A 47 -18.12 -0.07 -13.45
N GLN A 48 -17.66 1.14 -13.76
CA GLN A 48 -17.38 2.14 -12.75
C GLN A 48 -18.71 2.66 -12.21
N HIS A 49 -19.30 1.89 -11.30
CA HIS A 49 -20.39 2.35 -10.47
C HIS A 49 -19.98 3.68 -9.84
N LEU A 50 -20.78 4.73 -10.02
CA LEU A 50 -20.59 5.97 -9.26
C LEU A 50 -20.61 5.60 -7.78
N PRO A 51 -19.52 5.82 -7.01
CA PRO A 51 -19.48 5.43 -5.61
C PRO A 51 -20.52 6.26 -4.84
N LYS A 52 -21.63 5.62 -4.45
CA LYS A 52 -22.65 6.21 -3.57
C LYS A 52 -22.50 5.63 -2.17
N ALA A 53 -21.65 6.23 -1.35
CA ALA A 53 -21.58 5.90 0.07
C ALA A 53 -22.79 6.51 0.80
N LYS A 54 -23.75 5.68 1.22
CA LYS A 54 -24.95 6.13 1.95
C LYS A 54 -24.69 6.36 3.44
N ARG A 55 -23.69 5.67 4.01
CA ARG A 55 -23.35 5.72 5.44
C ARG A 55 -21.84 5.55 5.61
N VAL A 56 -21.24 6.34 6.48
CA VAL A 56 -19.82 6.27 6.87
C VAL A 56 -19.79 5.97 8.36
N ILE A 57 -19.07 4.92 8.75
CA ILE A 57 -18.79 4.62 10.17
C ILE A 57 -17.40 5.17 10.46
N TYR A 58 -17.32 6.27 11.21
CA TYR A 58 -16.07 6.85 11.66
C TYR A 58 -15.78 6.38 13.08
N LEU A 59 -14.74 5.56 13.22
CA LEU A 59 -14.30 5.03 14.51
C LEU A 59 -13.05 5.80 14.95
N HIS A 60 -13.16 6.57 16.03
CA HIS A 60 -12.00 7.15 16.69
C HIS A 60 -11.57 6.21 17.82
N MET A 61 -10.49 5.46 17.61
CA MET A 61 -9.94 4.62 18.67
C MET A 61 -9.13 5.51 19.62
N VAL A 62 -9.59 5.63 20.85
CA VAL A 62 -8.82 6.28 21.92
C VAL A 62 -7.64 5.37 22.24
N GLY A 63 -6.42 5.81 21.92
CA GLY A 63 -5.20 5.11 22.32
C GLY A 63 -4.00 5.27 21.39
N GLY A 64 -4.18 5.69 20.14
CA GLY A 64 -3.08 5.96 19.22
C GLY A 64 -2.87 7.47 19.03
N PRO A 65 -1.63 7.98 19.00
CA PRO A 65 -1.39 9.36 18.60
C PRO A 65 -1.83 9.56 17.14
N ALA A 66 -2.46 10.69 16.83
CA ALA A 66 -2.76 11.03 15.44
C ALA A 66 -1.46 11.11 14.64
N GLN A 67 -1.49 10.80 13.34
CA GLN A 67 -0.30 10.87 12.48
C GLN A 67 0.41 12.23 12.54
N MET A 68 -0.36 13.31 12.72
CA MET A 68 0.13 14.67 12.90
C MET A 68 0.85 14.93 14.22
N ASP A 69 0.58 14.13 15.26
CA ASP A 69 1.15 14.29 16.61
C ASP A 69 2.42 13.46 16.84
N LEU A 70 2.81 12.63 15.87
CA LEU A 70 3.91 11.68 16.04
C LEU A 70 5.29 12.35 16.08
N PHE A 71 5.43 13.53 15.47
CA PHE A 71 6.71 14.24 15.34
C PHE A 71 6.75 15.59 16.08
N ASP A 72 5.69 15.92 16.82
CA ASP A 72 5.64 17.15 17.61
C ASP A 72 6.18 16.90 19.01
N TYR A 73 7.24 17.61 19.39
CA TYR A 73 7.85 17.47 20.70
C TYR A 73 7.01 18.17 21.75
N LYS A 74 6.40 17.36 22.64
CA LYS A 74 5.54 17.84 23.74
C LYS A 74 6.29 17.69 25.07
N PRO A 75 7.07 18.69 25.52
CA PRO A 75 7.89 18.59 26.74
C PRO A 75 7.06 18.35 28.00
N GLU A 76 5.83 18.87 28.04
CA GLU A 76 4.91 18.71 29.19
C GLU A 76 4.40 17.28 29.36
N MET A 77 4.48 16.42 28.34
CA MET A 77 4.04 15.01 28.41
C MET A 77 4.84 14.20 29.44
N GLN A 78 6.12 14.53 29.66
CA GLN A 78 6.93 13.89 30.70
C GLN A 78 6.41 14.22 32.10
N ALA A 79 5.95 15.46 32.30
CA ALA A 79 5.40 15.92 33.57
C ALA A 79 3.98 15.38 33.83
N MET A 80 3.29 14.89 32.80
CA MET A 80 1.95 14.31 32.88
C MET A 80 1.95 12.77 32.84
N PHE A 81 3.13 12.14 32.75
CA PHE A 81 3.27 10.70 32.82
C PHE A 81 2.73 10.18 34.16
N ASP A 82 1.91 9.13 34.12
CA ASP A 82 1.31 8.47 35.29
C ASP A 82 0.32 9.34 36.12
N LYS A 83 -0.17 10.45 35.53
CA LYS A 83 -1.26 11.23 36.13
C LYS A 83 -2.60 10.75 35.64
N ASP A 84 -3.53 10.58 36.57
CA ASP A 84 -4.92 10.26 36.23
C ASP A 84 -5.51 11.32 35.32
N LEU A 85 -6.10 10.84 34.23
CA LEU A 85 -6.94 11.67 33.36
C LEU A 85 -8.12 12.16 34.19
N ARG A 86 -8.45 13.45 34.05
CA ARG A 86 -9.63 14.01 34.73
C ARG A 86 -10.85 13.16 34.36
N PRO A 87 -11.71 12.80 35.33
CA PRO A 87 -12.90 12.01 35.04
C PRO A 87 -13.76 12.75 34.02
N ALA A 88 -14.36 12.03 33.08
CA ALA A 88 -15.18 12.61 32.01
C ALA A 88 -16.32 13.51 32.54
N SER A 89 -16.80 13.25 33.76
CA SER A 89 -17.80 14.08 34.46
C SER A 89 -17.33 15.52 34.76
N ALA A 90 -16.02 15.75 34.83
CA ALA A 90 -15.46 17.09 35.07
C ALA A 90 -15.34 17.94 33.78
N MET A 91 -15.57 17.36 32.59
CA MET A 91 -15.52 18.07 31.30
C MET A 91 -16.90 18.50 30.78
N VAL A 92 -17.99 18.10 31.43
CA VAL A 92 -19.38 18.40 30.98
C VAL A 92 -19.91 19.74 31.52
N ASN A 93 -19.26 20.32 32.53
CA ASN A 93 -19.69 21.57 33.18
C ASN A 93 -18.68 22.72 33.02
N ALA A 94 -17.92 22.73 31.92
CA ALA A 94 -17.02 23.83 31.57
C ALA A 94 -17.52 24.54 30.31
#